data_AF-A0A3D3CFU9-F1
#
_entry.id   AF-A0A3D3CFU9-F1
#
_cell.length_a   1.000
_cell.length_b   1.000
_cell.length_c   1.000
_cell.angle_alpha   90.00
_cell.angle_beta   90.00
_cell.angle_gamma   90.00
#
_symmetry.space_group_name_H-M   'P 1'
#
loop_
_entity.id
_entity.type
_entity.pdbx_description
1 polymer ?
#
loop_
_entity_poly.entity_id
_entity_poly.type
_entity_poly.pdbx_seq_one_letter_code
_entity_poly.pdbx_strand_id
1 'polypeptide(L)'
;KALEGAQDERQEVEGFFALAREIARSEEAVREGDAMEKKIAEFLQERKKILLPPKEEMARARALQKALQSAQARMEALSVTVDFEPIERTTIRELDGGDDEIHTVQPGEIITFENAPKVALEIESVGTIRASIPGADAGERKEALESARAACAAFLEAWGARAMEELDERQERARCLDERIAVEEARLSASLGGSAADMKRTLRTLRRQRDDLLLRHPAWRETMPSREALDEALAAGRKRVAAL
;
A
#
# COMPACT_ATOMS: atom_id res chain seq x y z
N LYS A 1 26.05 -33.41 54.60
CA LYS A 1 26.90 -33.96 53.50
C LYS A 1 26.09 -34.76 52.47
N ALA A 2 25.64 -36.00 52.74
CA ALA A 2 24.90 -36.79 51.73
C ALA A 2 23.52 -36.18 51.36
N LEU A 3 22.84 -35.57 52.34
CA LEU A 3 21.56 -34.89 52.10
C LEU A 3 21.73 -33.59 51.30
N GLU A 4 22.77 -32.80 51.61
CA GLU A 4 23.10 -31.54 50.91
C GLU A 4 23.49 -31.80 49.44
N GLY A 5 24.36 -32.79 49.18
CA GLY A 5 24.75 -33.12 47.80
C GLY A 5 23.57 -33.58 46.93
N ALA A 6 22.61 -34.30 47.51
CA ALA A 6 21.39 -34.69 46.79
C ALA A 6 20.41 -33.52 46.58
N GLN A 7 20.43 -32.49 47.44
CA GLN A 7 19.64 -31.27 47.24
C GLN A 7 20.23 -30.39 46.15
N ASP A 8 21.57 -30.26 46.12
CA ASP A 8 22.30 -29.52 45.07
C ASP A 8 22.09 -30.19 43.71
N GLU A 9 22.24 -31.52 43.62
CA GLU A 9 22.02 -32.29 42.39
C GLU A 9 20.58 -32.15 41.88
N ARG A 10 19.58 -32.17 42.78
CA ARG A 10 18.18 -31.90 42.41
C ARG A 10 18.01 -30.50 41.81
N GLN A 11 18.58 -29.48 42.44
CA GLN A 11 18.46 -28.10 41.97
C GLN A 11 19.07 -27.93 40.57
N GLU A 12 20.17 -28.60 40.31
CA GLU A 12 20.83 -28.59 39.00
C GLU A 12 20.04 -29.35 37.93
N VAL A 13 19.39 -30.47 38.27
CA VAL A 13 18.48 -31.20 37.37
C VAL A 13 17.24 -30.35 37.03
N GLU A 14 16.65 -29.67 38.02
CA GLU A 14 15.52 -28.75 37.79
C GLU A 14 15.95 -27.56 36.91
N GLY A 15 17.14 -27.01 37.17
CA GLY A 15 17.75 -25.96 36.35
C GLY A 15 18.01 -26.40 34.92
N PHE A 16 18.49 -27.63 34.70
CA PHE A 16 18.71 -28.19 33.37
C PHE A 16 17.42 -28.29 32.56
N PHE A 17 16.34 -28.82 33.16
CA PHE A 17 15.04 -28.88 32.49
C PHE A 17 14.45 -27.49 32.21
N ALA A 18 14.64 -26.53 33.12
CA ALA A 18 14.23 -25.15 32.90
C ALA A 18 14.97 -24.52 31.72
N LEU A 19 16.30 -24.67 31.67
CA LEU A 19 17.14 -24.24 30.56
C LEU A 19 16.73 -24.91 29.24
N ALA A 20 16.46 -26.21 29.24
CA ALA A 20 16.02 -26.92 28.03
C ALA A 20 14.70 -26.36 27.47
N ARG A 21 13.72 -26.07 28.34
CA ARG A 21 12.47 -25.43 27.95
C ARG A 21 12.69 -24.00 27.44
N GLU A 22 13.60 -23.26 28.05
CA GLU A 22 13.91 -21.89 27.63
C GLU A 22 14.67 -21.84 26.30
N ILE A 23 15.57 -22.79 26.06
CA ILE A 23 16.24 -23.01 24.77
C ILE A 23 15.19 -23.31 23.70
N ALA A 24 14.27 -24.24 23.94
CA ALA A 24 13.23 -24.58 22.96
C ALA A 24 12.36 -23.36 22.60
N ARG A 25 11.93 -22.57 23.61
CA ARG A 25 11.19 -21.33 23.38
C ARG A 25 12.02 -20.28 22.61
N SER A 26 13.31 -20.16 22.93
CA SER A 26 14.21 -19.23 22.24
C SER A 26 14.50 -19.67 20.79
N GLU A 27 14.56 -20.97 20.51
CA GLU A 27 14.70 -21.50 19.15
C GLU A 27 13.49 -21.21 18.28
N GLU A 28 12.29 -21.34 18.86
CA GLU A 28 11.05 -20.94 18.20
C GLU A 28 11.02 -19.43 17.94
N ALA A 29 11.35 -18.60 18.93
CA ALA A 29 11.42 -17.15 18.77
C ALA A 29 12.43 -16.73 17.69
N VAL A 30 13.61 -17.35 17.64
CA VAL A 30 14.60 -17.09 16.57
C VAL A 30 14.02 -17.44 15.19
N ARG A 31 13.33 -18.58 15.07
CA ARG A 31 12.73 -19.01 13.80
C ARG A 31 11.65 -18.03 13.35
N GLU A 32 10.81 -17.57 14.26
CA GLU A 32 9.78 -16.57 14.00
C GLU A 32 10.40 -15.21 13.62
N GLY A 33 11.41 -14.75 14.36
CA GLY A 33 12.13 -13.51 14.08
C GLY A 33 12.78 -13.52 12.69
N ASP A 34 13.46 -14.60 12.32
CA ASP A 34 14.03 -14.77 10.98
C ASP A 34 12.95 -14.74 9.88
N ALA A 35 11.78 -15.33 10.14
CA ALA A 35 10.66 -15.29 9.21
C ALA A 35 10.07 -13.87 9.06
N MET A 36 9.99 -13.10 10.15
CA MET A 36 9.54 -11.70 10.12
C MET A 36 10.53 -10.81 9.37
N GLU A 37 11.83 -10.91 9.66
CA GLU A 37 12.88 -10.15 8.94
C GLU A 37 12.85 -10.45 7.43
N LYS A 38 12.64 -11.72 7.06
CA LYS A 38 12.49 -12.10 5.66
C LYS A 38 11.28 -11.43 5.01
N LYS A 39 10.11 -11.42 5.67
CA LYS A 39 8.90 -10.75 5.15
C LYS A 39 9.09 -9.24 5.02
N ILE A 40 9.73 -8.60 6.01
CA ILE A 40 10.06 -7.18 5.97
C ILE A 40 10.95 -6.90 4.75
N ALA A 41 11.98 -7.72 4.54
CA ALA A 41 12.86 -7.59 3.37
C ALA A 41 12.10 -7.77 2.04
N GLU A 42 11.19 -8.74 1.95
CA GLU A 42 10.33 -8.95 0.78
C GLU A 42 9.45 -7.73 0.50
N PHE A 43 8.76 -7.19 1.52
CA PHE A 43 7.92 -5.99 1.37
C PHE A 43 8.74 -4.76 1.01
N LEU A 44 9.93 -4.57 1.58
CA LEU A 44 10.83 -3.47 1.21
C LEU A 44 11.29 -3.59 -0.26
N GLN A 45 11.55 -4.81 -0.74
CA GLN A 45 11.87 -5.02 -2.15
C GLN A 45 10.69 -4.70 -3.06
N GLU A 46 9.47 -5.11 -2.71
CA GLU A 46 8.27 -4.73 -3.46
C GLU A 46 8.04 -3.23 -3.44
N ARG A 47 8.21 -2.59 -2.28
CA ARG A 47 8.02 -1.15 -2.08
C ARG A 47 8.95 -0.31 -2.94
N LYS A 48 10.21 -0.76 -3.10
CA LYS A 48 11.22 -0.11 -3.96
C LYS A 48 10.89 -0.17 -5.45
N LYS A 49 10.10 -1.15 -5.89
CA LYS A 49 9.68 -1.28 -7.30
C LYS A 49 8.57 -0.27 -7.66
N ILE A 50 7.91 0.31 -6.66
CA ILE A 50 6.84 1.28 -6.88
C ILE A 50 7.46 2.67 -7.01
N LEU A 51 7.54 3.15 -8.25
CA LEU A 51 7.92 4.53 -8.54
C LEU A 51 6.73 5.45 -8.23
N LEU A 52 6.96 6.43 -7.36
CA LEU A 52 5.96 7.42 -6.97
C LEU A 52 6.55 8.83 -6.96
N PRO A 53 5.76 9.83 -7.40
CA PRO A 53 6.12 11.22 -7.19
C PRO A 53 6.23 11.55 -5.69
N PRO A 54 7.12 12.48 -5.31
CA PRO A 54 7.12 13.07 -3.98
C PRO A 54 5.75 13.65 -3.62
N LYS A 55 5.47 13.82 -2.33
CA LYS A 55 4.18 14.34 -1.84
C LYS A 55 3.82 15.70 -2.45
N GLU A 56 4.81 16.58 -2.63
CA GLU A 56 4.62 17.90 -3.25
C GLU A 56 4.28 17.79 -4.74
N GLU A 57 4.90 16.84 -5.45
CA GLU A 57 4.59 16.58 -6.85
C GLU A 57 3.24 15.91 -7.03
N MET A 58 2.81 15.02 -6.13
CA MET A 58 1.45 14.48 -6.13
C MET A 58 0.40 15.58 -5.94
N ALA A 59 0.67 16.58 -5.09
CA ALA A 59 -0.21 17.73 -4.93
C ALA A 59 -0.28 18.56 -6.23
N ARG A 60 0.87 18.74 -6.90
CA ARG A 60 0.94 19.39 -8.22
C ARG A 60 0.16 18.61 -9.28
N ALA A 61 0.27 17.29 -9.29
CA ALA A 61 -0.47 16.39 -10.19
C ALA A 61 -1.98 16.60 -10.07
N ARG A 62 -2.48 16.62 -8.82
CA ARG A 62 -3.91 16.87 -8.53
C ARG A 62 -4.35 18.27 -8.94
N ALA A 63 -3.49 19.28 -8.77
CA ALA A 63 -3.77 20.63 -9.24
C ALA A 63 -3.87 20.69 -10.77
N LEU A 64 -3.00 20.00 -11.50
CA LEU A 64 -3.05 19.90 -12.96
C LEU A 64 -4.33 19.20 -13.42
N GLN A 65 -4.70 18.07 -12.80
CA GLN A 65 -5.95 17.37 -13.13
C GLN A 65 -7.18 18.24 -12.87
N LYS A 66 -7.20 18.98 -11.76
CA LYS A 66 -8.28 19.93 -11.45
C LYS A 66 -8.33 21.08 -12.46
N ALA A 67 -7.17 21.59 -12.90
CA ALA A 67 -7.10 22.62 -13.93
C ALA A 67 -7.64 22.10 -15.27
N LEU A 68 -7.28 20.87 -15.65
CA LEU A 68 -7.81 20.19 -16.84
C LEU A 68 -9.34 20.04 -16.77
N GLN A 69 -9.87 19.49 -15.66
CA GLN A 69 -11.31 19.36 -15.45
C GLN A 69 -12.02 20.71 -15.49
N SER A 70 -11.43 21.75 -14.90
CA SER A 70 -11.98 23.10 -14.95
C SER A 70 -11.95 23.68 -16.36
N ALA A 71 -10.92 23.41 -17.16
CA ALA A 71 -10.84 23.86 -18.55
C ALA A 71 -11.87 23.12 -19.41
N GLN A 72 -12.05 21.81 -19.20
CA GLN A 72 -13.08 21.00 -19.86
C GLN A 72 -14.48 21.53 -19.54
N ALA A 73 -14.81 21.71 -18.25
CA ALA A 73 -16.11 22.24 -17.84
C ALA A 73 -16.39 23.65 -18.38
N ARG A 74 -15.36 24.51 -18.48
CA ARG A 74 -15.50 25.85 -19.08
C ARG A 74 -15.70 25.81 -20.60
N MET A 75 -15.17 24.79 -21.27
CA MET A 75 -15.38 24.57 -22.69
C MET A 75 -16.78 24.00 -22.95
N GLU A 76 -17.21 23.03 -22.14
CA GLU A 76 -18.58 22.49 -22.16
C GLU A 76 -19.62 23.58 -21.87
N ALA A 77 -19.35 24.46 -20.90
CA ALA A 77 -20.23 25.59 -20.60
C ALA A 77 -20.32 26.65 -21.72
N LEU A 78 -19.51 26.54 -22.78
CA LEU A 78 -19.63 27.38 -23.98
C LEU A 78 -20.48 26.75 -25.09
N SER A 79 -21.11 25.61 -24.87
CA SER A 79 -21.98 25.01 -25.87
C SER A 79 -23.20 25.91 -26.12
N VAL A 80 -23.33 26.43 -27.34
CA VAL A 80 -24.60 26.95 -27.83
C VAL A 80 -25.31 25.81 -28.56
N THR A 81 -26.53 25.51 -28.13
CA THR A 81 -27.41 24.59 -28.83
C THR A 81 -28.47 25.42 -29.55
N VAL A 82 -28.65 25.20 -30.85
CA VAL A 82 -29.71 25.82 -31.64
C VAL A 82 -30.62 24.71 -32.16
N ASP A 83 -31.86 24.72 -31.68
CA ASP A 83 -32.94 23.91 -32.23
C ASP A 83 -33.70 24.72 -33.27
N PHE A 84 -33.89 24.15 -34.46
CA PHE A 84 -34.67 24.76 -35.52
C PHE A 84 -35.74 23.78 -36.02
N GLU A 85 -36.99 24.24 -36.04
CA GLU A 85 -38.13 23.52 -36.59
C GLU A 85 -38.71 24.35 -37.76
N PRO A 86 -38.57 23.89 -39.02
CA PRO A 86 -39.11 24.61 -40.17
C PRO A 86 -40.63 24.49 -40.23
N ILE A 87 -41.31 25.58 -40.59
CA ILE A 87 -42.75 25.55 -40.97
C ILE A 87 -42.91 25.04 -42.41
N GLU A 88 -41.93 25.30 -43.26
CA GLU A 88 -41.85 24.85 -44.65
C GLU A 88 -40.51 24.16 -44.89
N ARG A 89 -40.44 23.26 -45.88
CA ARG A 89 -39.20 22.55 -46.22
C ARG A 89 -38.08 23.57 -46.48
N THR A 90 -36.99 23.46 -45.73
CA THR A 90 -35.93 24.47 -45.73
C THR A 90 -34.54 23.83 -45.79
N THR A 91 -33.64 24.51 -46.49
CA THR A 91 -32.22 24.17 -46.54
C THR A 91 -31.45 25.05 -45.55
N ILE A 92 -30.61 24.44 -44.72
CA ILE A 92 -29.79 25.09 -43.71
C ILE A 92 -28.33 24.76 -43.98
N ARG A 93 -27.49 25.78 -44.05
CA ARG A 93 -26.03 25.64 -44.22
C ARG A 93 -25.31 26.11 -42.96
N GLU A 94 -24.42 25.27 -42.43
CA GLU A 94 -23.57 25.63 -41.31
C GLU A 94 -22.32 26.39 -41.79
N LEU A 95 -22.09 27.59 -41.23
CA LEU A 95 -21.03 28.51 -41.69
C LEU A 95 -19.76 28.47 -40.83
N ASP A 96 -19.83 27.99 -39.59
CA ASP A 96 -18.72 28.02 -38.62
C ASP A 96 -18.14 26.61 -38.30
N GLY A 97 -18.71 25.52 -38.87
CA GLY A 97 -18.42 24.11 -38.52
C GLY A 97 -17.19 23.46 -39.18
N GLY A 98 -16.45 24.16 -40.04
CA GLY A 98 -15.25 23.64 -40.72
C GLY A 98 -15.53 22.73 -41.91
N ASP A 99 -16.66 22.02 -41.90
CA ASP A 99 -17.27 21.37 -43.05
C ASP A 99 -18.56 22.17 -43.39
N ASP A 100 -18.68 22.70 -44.60
CA ASP A 100 -19.89 23.39 -45.11
C ASP A 100 -21.03 22.38 -45.27
N GLU A 101 -21.53 21.83 -44.16
CA GLU A 101 -22.56 20.81 -44.16
C GLU A 101 -23.93 21.45 -44.46
N ILE A 102 -24.66 20.83 -45.39
CA ILE A 102 -25.96 21.32 -45.86
C ILE A 102 -27.02 20.33 -45.40
N HIS A 103 -27.96 20.81 -44.58
CA HIS A 103 -29.06 20.03 -44.06
C HIS A 103 -30.36 20.46 -44.75
N THR A 104 -31.12 19.50 -45.27
CA THR A 104 -32.50 19.73 -45.73
C THR A 104 -33.45 19.19 -44.68
N VAL A 105 -34.29 20.05 -44.11
CA VAL A 105 -35.19 19.70 -43.01
C VAL A 105 -36.64 19.85 -43.47
N GLN A 106 -37.48 18.84 -43.20
CA GLN A 106 -38.89 18.87 -43.55
C GLN A 106 -39.71 19.62 -42.50
N PRO A 107 -40.93 20.08 -42.85
CA PRO A 107 -41.85 20.64 -41.87
C PRO A 107 -42.12 19.69 -40.71
N GLY A 108 -42.01 20.21 -39.47
CA GLY A 108 -42.23 19.43 -38.25
C GLY A 108 -41.06 18.51 -37.84
N GLU A 109 -39.94 18.53 -38.56
CA GLU A 109 -38.69 17.91 -38.13
C GLU A 109 -37.84 18.94 -37.38
N ILE A 110 -37.35 18.59 -36.18
CA ILE A 110 -36.41 19.41 -35.42
C ILE A 110 -35.00 18.99 -35.79
N ILE A 111 -34.19 19.94 -36.23
CA ILE A 111 -32.75 19.77 -36.31
C ILE A 111 -32.09 20.50 -35.13
N THR A 112 -31.10 19.84 -34.53
CA THR A 112 -30.33 20.38 -33.40
C THR A 112 -28.88 20.54 -33.83
N PHE A 113 -28.36 21.75 -33.69
CA PHE A 113 -26.95 22.07 -33.88
C PHE A 113 -26.29 22.21 -32.51
N GLU A 114 -25.37 21.30 -32.17
CA GLU A 114 -24.67 21.24 -30.87
C GLU A 114 -23.18 21.61 -31.01
N ASN A 115 -22.57 22.01 -29.88
CA ASN A 115 -21.10 22.08 -29.68
C ASN A 115 -20.31 23.22 -30.33
N ALA A 116 -20.94 24.27 -30.86
CA ALA A 116 -20.20 25.43 -31.33
C ALA A 116 -20.25 26.60 -30.32
N PRO A 117 -19.11 27.19 -29.92
CA PRO A 117 -19.09 28.41 -29.09
C PRO A 117 -19.68 29.63 -29.82
N LYS A 118 -19.82 29.50 -31.15
CA LYS A 118 -20.53 30.39 -32.04
C LYS A 118 -21.20 29.53 -33.13
N VAL A 119 -22.51 29.63 -33.24
CA VAL A 119 -23.32 28.99 -34.28
C VAL A 119 -23.68 30.06 -35.30
N ALA A 120 -23.32 29.84 -36.57
CA ALA A 120 -23.77 30.66 -37.68
C ALA A 120 -24.45 29.75 -38.72
N LEU A 121 -25.74 29.93 -38.90
CA LEU A 121 -26.57 29.14 -39.80
C LEU A 121 -27.13 30.06 -40.87
N GLU A 122 -26.96 29.69 -42.13
CA GLU A 122 -27.68 30.32 -43.24
C GLU A 122 -28.91 29.48 -43.57
N ILE A 123 -30.07 30.09 -43.45
CA ILE A 123 -31.36 29.45 -43.67
C ILE A 123 -31.96 30.05 -44.95
N GLU A 124 -32.19 29.20 -45.94
CA GLU A 124 -32.76 29.61 -47.22
C GLU A 124 -34.11 30.30 -47.02
N SER A 125 -34.32 31.44 -47.68
CA SER A 125 -35.55 32.25 -47.60
C SER A 125 -35.86 32.91 -46.25
N VAL A 126 -35.04 32.71 -45.20
CA VAL A 126 -35.21 33.33 -43.88
C VAL A 126 -34.08 34.32 -43.58
N GLY A 127 -32.82 33.92 -43.79
CA GLY A 127 -31.64 34.74 -43.49
C GLY A 127 -30.60 33.99 -42.63
N THR A 128 -29.69 34.73 -42.02
CA THR A 128 -28.60 34.15 -41.22
C THR A 128 -28.88 34.28 -39.72
N ILE A 129 -28.90 33.16 -39.01
CA ILE A 129 -28.93 33.13 -37.54
C ILE A 129 -27.49 33.10 -37.03
N ARG A 130 -27.16 33.99 -36.10
CA ARG A 130 -25.88 34.00 -35.39
C ARG A 130 -26.13 33.96 -33.90
N ALA A 131 -25.72 32.88 -33.25
CA ALA A 131 -25.76 32.73 -31.81
C ALA A 131 -24.34 32.59 -31.28
N SER A 132 -23.99 33.39 -30.27
CA SER A 132 -22.66 33.39 -29.67
C SER A 132 -22.77 33.79 -28.21
N ILE A 133 -21.92 33.24 -27.36
CA ILE A 133 -21.84 33.65 -25.96
C ILE A 133 -21.00 34.93 -25.85
N PRO A 134 -21.53 36.04 -25.30
CA PRO A 134 -20.79 37.28 -25.17
C PRO A 134 -19.52 37.11 -24.32
N GLY A 135 -18.38 37.60 -24.81
CA GLY A 135 -17.10 37.56 -24.08
C GLY A 135 -16.45 36.17 -23.98
N ALA A 136 -16.93 35.19 -24.74
CA ALA A 136 -16.32 33.87 -24.86
C ALA A 136 -15.30 33.85 -26.00
N ASP A 137 -14.01 34.07 -25.70
CA ASP A 137 -12.96 33.72 -26.65
C ASP A 137 -12.78 32.19 -26.64
N ALA A 138 -13.46 31.55 -27.58
CA ALA A 138 -13.36 30.11 -27.80
C ALA A 138 -11.93 29.66 -28.11
N GLY A 139 -11.14 30.50 -28.77
CA GLY A 139 -9.74 30.24 -29.09
C GLY A 139 -8.89 30.18 -27.83
N GLU A 140 -8.94 31.21 -27.00
CA GLU A 140 -8.19 31.25 -25.73
C GLU A 140 -8.56 30.08 -24.80
N ARG A 141 -9.84 29.69 -24.74
CA ARG A 141 -10.26 28.56 -23.91
C ARG A 141 -9.87 27.20 -24.49
N LYS A 142 -9.87 27.05 -25.81
CA LYS A 142 -9.35 25.86 -26.49
C LYS A 142 -7.85 25.73 -26.27
N GLU A 143 -7.10 26.82 -26.39
CA GLU A 143 -5.67 26.85 -26.07
C GLU A 143 -5.40 26.53 -24.59
N ALA A 144 -6.20 27.07 -23.67
CA ALA A 144 -6.09 26.75 -22.25
C ALA A 144 -6.38 25.26 -21.96
N LEU A 145 -7.37 24.66 -22.64
CA LEU A 145 -7.68 23.24 -22.53
C LEU A 145 -6.55 22.36 -23.07
N GLU A 146 -6.02 22.67 -24.26
CA GLU A 146 -4.90 21.92 -24.85
C GLU A 146 -3.62 22.06 -24.02
N SER A 147 -3.34 23.26 -23.50
CA SER A 147 -2.22 23.49 -22.57
C SER A 147 -2.36 22.68 -21.27
N ALA A 148 -3.56 22.65 -20.68
CA ALA A 148 -3.83 21.83 -19.49
C ALA A 148 -3.71 20.33 -19.78
N ARG A 149 -4.18 19.86 -20.94
CA ARG A 149 -4.02 18.47 -21.40
C ARG A 149 -2.55 18.11 -21.55
N ALA A 150 -1.77 18.93 -22.25
CA ALA A 150 -0.35 18.73 -22.46
C ALA A 150 0.43 18.70 -21.13
N ALA A 151 0.11 19.61 -20.20
CA ALA A 151 0.74 19.65 -18.88
C ALA A 151 0.43 18.40 -18.05
N CYS A 152 -0.82 17.92 -18.05
CA CYS A 152 -1.18 16.65 -17.41
C CYS A 152 -0.46 15.46 -18.05
N ALA A 153 -0.46 15.36 -19.37
CA ALA A 153 0.19 14.26 -20.09
C ALA A 153 1.70 14.22 -19.82
N ALA A 154 2.38 15.36 -19.90
CA ALA A 154 3.81 15.45 -19.62
C ALA A 154 4.16 15.05 -18.18
N PHE A 155 3.31 15.41 -17.21
CA PHE A 155 3.50 14.99 -15.81
C PHE A 155 3.34 13.46 -15.66
N LEU A 156 2.28 12.88 -16.24
CA LEU A 156 2.02 11.45 -16.15
C LEU A 156 3.13 10.64 -16.85
N GLU A 157 3.60 11.10 -18.01
CA GLU A 157 4.69 10.47 -18.76
C GLU A 157 5.99 10.45 -17.96
N ALA A 158 6.35 11.55 -17.29
CA ALA A 158 7.55 11.64 -16.44
C ALA A 158 7.58 10.57 -15.33
N TRP A 159 6.40 10.10 -14.92
CA TRP A 159 6.22 9.07 -13.88
C TRP A 159 5.79 7.71 -14.46
N GLY A 160 5.83 7.55 -15.78
CA GLY A 160 5.47 6.33 -16.49
C GLY A 160 4.03 5.88 -16.21
N ALA A 161 3.12 6.83 -16.04
CA ALA A 161 1.69 6.61 -15.85
C ALA A 161 0.91 7.11 -17.06
N ARG A 162 -0.26 6.53 -17.33
CA ARG A 162 -1.16 6.98 -18.40
C ARG A 162 -2.35 7.79 -17.88
N ALA A 163 -2.65 7.63 -16.60
CA ALA A 163 -3.78 8.25 -15.93
C ALA A 163 -3.43 8.57 -14.48
N MET A 164 -4.16 9.49 -13.85
CA MET A 164 -3.93 9.83 -12.44
C MET A 164 -4.27 8.65 -11.53
N GLU A 165 -5.29 7.88 -11.91
CA GLU A 165 -5.77 6.69 -11.22
C GLU A 165 -4.65 5.66 -11.06
N GLU A 166 -3.78 5.49 -12.06
CA GLU A 166 -2.61 4.61 -11.95
C GLU A 166 -1.61 5.09 -10.88
N LEU A 167 -1.44 6.41 -10.71
CA LEU A 167 -0.58 6.97 -9.66
C LEU A 167 -1.21 6.83 -8.28
N ASP A 168 -2.52 7.04 -8.16
CA ASP A 168 -3.25 6.84 -6.91
C ASP A 168 -3.26 5.34 -6.50
N GLU A 169 -3.42 4.41 -7.44
CA GLU A 169 -3.29 2.97 -7.19
C GLU A 169 -1.88 2.58 -6.72
N ARG A 170 -0.84 3.12 -7.36
CA ARG A 170 0.55 2.94 -6.91
C ARG A 170 0.75 3.50 -5.51
N GLN A 171 0.17 4.66 -5.21
CA GLN A 171 0.26 5.30 -3.89
C GLN A 171 -0.41 4.44 -2.83
N GLU A 172 -1.59 3.91 -3.13
CA GLU A 172 -2.31 3.03 -2.21
C GLU A 172 -1.55 1.73 -1.98
N ARG A 173 -1.03 1.10 -3.03
CA ARG A 173 -0.21 -0.10 -2.91
C ARG A 173 1.05 0.14 -2.08
N ALA A 174 1.71 1.28 -2.27
CA ALA A 174 2.85 1.69 -1.47
C ALA A 174 2.46 1.87 0.01
N ARG A 175 1.34 2.54 0.29
CA ARG A 175 0.80 2.71 1.65
C ARG A 175 0.52 1.37 2.32
N CYS A 176 -0.17 0.45 1.63
CA CYS A 176 -0.44 -0.88 2.17
C CYS A 176 0.85 -1.66 2.48
N LEU A 177 1.90 -1.52 1.65
CA LEU A 177 3.20 -2.13 1.93
C LEU A 177 3.87 -1.48 3.14
N ASP A 178 3.85 -0.15 3.23
CA ASP A 178 4.42 0.59 4.36
C ASP A 178 3.72 0.20 5.68
N GLU A 179 2.39 0.04 5.67
CA GLU A 179 1.61 -0.46 6.81
C GLU A 179 1.97 -1.91 7.18
N ARG A 180 2.11 -2.80 6.19
CA ARG A 180 2.51 -4.20 6.43
C ARG A 180 3.92 -4.30 6.99
N ILE A 181 4.85 -3.47 6.52
CA ILE A 181 6.21 -3.36 7.06
C ILE A 181 6.13 -2.93 8.52
N ALA A 182 5.42 -1.84 8.82
CA ALA A 182 5.28 -1.33 10.19
C ALA A 182 4.66 -2.37 11.14
N VAL A 183 3.67 -3.15 10.68
CA VAL A 183 3.07 -4.23 11.48
C VAL A 183 4.07 -5.35 11.77
N GLU A 184 4.84 -5.80 10.79
CA GLU A 184 5.84 -6.86 11.00
C GLU A 184 7.03 -6.35 11.83
N GLU A 185 7.45 -5.09 11.69
CA GLU A 185 8.46 -4.45 12.54
C GLU A 185 7.97 -4.31 13.99
N ALA A 186 6.71 -3.95 14.20
CA ALA A 186 6.08 -3.91 15.52
C ALA A 186 6.03 -5.31 16.15
N ARG A 187 5.74 -6.36 15.35
CA ARG A 187 5.76 -7.75 15.83
C ARG A 187 7.17 -8.21 16.19
N LEU A 188 8.15 -7.90 15.35
CA LEU A 188 9.55 -8.23 15.59
C LEU A 188 10.07 -7.53 16.85
N SER A 189 9.79 -6.22 17.01
CA SER A 189 10.19 -5.46 18.20
C SER A 189 9.51 -5.94 19.49
N ALA A 190 8.25 -6.37 19.41
CA ALA A 190 7.52 -6.93 20.55
C ALA A 190 7.96 -8.35 20.94
N SER A 191 8.60 -9.09 20.04
CA SER A 191 9.10 -10.44 20.33
C SER A 191 10.36 -10.42 21.19
N LEU A 192 10.61 -11.53 21.92
CA LEU A 192 11.65 -11.68 22.96
C LEU A 192 13.07 -11.39 22.44
N GLY A 193 13.47 -10.12 22.40
CA GLY A 193 14.80 -9.69 21.98
C GLY A 193 14.84 -8.47 21.07
N GLY A 194 13.71 -7.98 20.56
CA GLY A 194 13.65 -6.77 19.72
C GLY A 194 14.26 -6.90 18.31
N SER A 195 15.12 -7.90 18.09
CA SER A 195 15.67 -8.29 16.78
C SER A 195 15.98 -9.79 16.73
N ALA A 196 16.03 -10.38 15.53
CA ALA A 196 16.42 -11.79 15.41
C ALA A 196 17.89 -12.03 15.83
N ALA A 197 18.75 -11.02 15.68
CA ALA A 197 20.14 -11.07 16.10
C ALA A 197 20.27 -11.19 17.63
N ASP A 198 19.47 -10.44 18.38
CA ASP A 198 19.45 -10.47 19.83
C ASP A 198 18.87 -11.79 20.35
N MET A 199 17.80 -12.30 19.72
CA MET A 199 17.28 -13.65 20.02
C MET A 199 18.35 -14.73 19.83
N LYS A 200 19.10 -14.67 18.72
CA LYS A 200 20.22 -15.59 18.45
C LYS A 200 21.32 -15.48 19.50
N ARG A 201 21.58 -14.26 20.01
CA ARG A 201 22.55 -14.04 21.10
C ARG A 201 22.05 -14.69 22.40
N THR A 202 20.80 -14.48 22.78
CA THR A 202 20.18 -15.12 23.95
C THR A 202 20.23 -16.64 23.85
N LEU A 203 19.83 -17.20 22.71
CA LEU A 203 19.88 -18.64 22.47
C LEU A 203 21.29 -19.21 22.62
N ARG A 204 22.31 -18.52 22.11
CA ARG A 204 23.72 -18.94 22.29
C ARG A 204 24.13 -18.95 23.76
N THR A 205 23.73 -17.94 24.53
CA THR A 205 24.00 -17.89 25.97
C THR A 205 23.35 -19.05 26.71
N LEU A 206 22.07 -19.33 26.44
CA LEU A 206 21.35 -20.43 27.07
C LEU A 206 21.96 -21.80 26.75
N ARG A 207 22.32 -22.02 25.47
CA ARG A 207 23.00 -23.26 25.04
C ARG A 207 24.34 -23.42 25.75
N ARG A 208 25.13 -22.34 25.89
CA ARG A 208 26.39 -22.37 26.63
C ARG A 208 26.19 -22.75 28.10
N GLN A 209 25.18 -22.17 28.77
CA GLN A 209 24.87 -22.51 30.17
C GLN A 209 24.50 -23.99 30.34
N ARG A 210 23.71 -24.54 29.40
CA ARG A 210 23.40 -25.98 29.36
C ARG A 210 24.66 -26.81 29.17
N ASP A 211 25.54 -26.43 28.24
CA ASP A 211 26.75 -27.18 27.93
C ASP A 211 27.76 -27.14 29.10
N ASP A 212 27.87 -26.01 29.81
CA ASP A 212 28.66 -25.88 31.04
C ASP A 212 28.13 -26.81 32.15
N LEU A 213 26.81 -26.98 32.24
CA LEU A 213 26.19 -27.91 33.18
C LEU A 213 26.48 -29.38 32.79
N LEU A 214 26.39 -29.72 31.51
CA LEU A 214 26.76 -31.05 31.00
C LEU A 214 28.26 -31.36 31.08
N LEU A 215 29.10 -30.35 31.25
CA LEU A 215 30.53 -30.53 31.51
C LEU A 215 30.79 -30.89 32.98
N ARG A 216 30.03 -30.31 33.91
CA ARG A 216 30.09 -30.63 35.34
C ARG A 216 29.48 -31.99 35.67
N HIS A 217 28.50 -32.44 34.88
CA HIS A 217 27.86 -33.75 35.03
C HIS A 217 27.89 -34.56 33.73
N PRO A 218 29.05 -35.15 33.36
CA PRO A 218 29.17 -35.89 32.10
C PRO A 218 28.19 -37.05 31.94
N ALA A 219 27.85 -37.72 33.05
CA ALA A 219 26.89 -38.83 33.08
C ALA A 219 25.49 -38.44 32.56
N TRP A 220 25.11 -37.16 32.69
CA TRP A 220 23.79 -36.68 32.27
C TRP A 220 23.63 -36.63 30.74
N ARG A 221 24.74 -36.70 29.98
CA ARG A 221 24.71 -36.78 28.52
C ARG A 221 24.15 -38.12 28.03
N GLU A 222 24.38 -39.18 28.78
CA GLU A 222 23.96 -40.54 28.43
C GLU A 222 22.68 -40.95 29.17
N THR A 223 22.56 -40.59 30.44
CA THR A 223 21.37 -40.88 31.24
C THR A 223 21.11 -39.74 32.21
N MET A 224 20.05 -39.00 31.92
CA MET A 224 19.63 -37.86 32.73
C MET A 224 18.96 -38.37 34.03
N PRO A 225 19.35 -37.89 35.23
CA PRO A 225 18.70 -38.30 36.46
C PRO A 225 17.20 -38.00 36.44
N SER A 226 16.37 -38.94 36.90
CA SER A 226 14.94 -38.67 37.00
C SER A 226 14.65 -37.84 38.25
N ARG A 227 13.77 -36.85 38.09
CA ARG A 227 13.34 -35.97 39.19
C ARG A 227 12.69 -36.77 40.32
N GLU A 228 11.91 -37.78 39.97
CA GLU A 228 11.22 -38.68 40.90
C GLU A 228 12.20 -39.54 41.70
N ALA A 229 13.25 -40.10 41.06
CA ALA A 229 14.25 -40.90 41.78
C ALA A 229 15.07 -40.04 42.76
N LEU A 230 15.35 -38.79 42.40
CA LEU A 230 16.03 -37.83 43.29
C LEU A 230 15.14 -37.44 44.48
N ASP A 231 13.83 -37.24 44.26
CA ASP A 231 12.86 -36.96 45.33
C ASP A 231 12.73 -38.14 46.31
N GLU A 232 12.70 -39.37 45.80
CA GLU A 232 12.68 -40.59 46.62
C GLU A 232 13.96 -40.75 47.44
N ALA A 233 15.13 -40.52 46.84
CA ALA A 233 16.43 -40.58 47.52
C ALA A 233 16.55 -39.54 48.63
N LEU A 234 16.07 -38.31 48.39
CA LEU A 234 16.01 -37.24 49.39
C LEU A 234 15.03 -37.57 50.53
N ALA A 235 13.85 -38.11 50.22
CA ALA A 235 12.87 -38.52 51.21
C ALA A 235 13.41 -39.67 52.10
N ALA A 236 14.10 -40.65 51.50
CA ALA A 236 14.75 -41.74 52.22
C ALA A 236 15.90 -41.24 53.11
N GLY A 237 16.71 -40.29 52.61
CA GLY A 237 17.78 -39.65 53.38
C GLY A 237 17.26 -38.88 54.60
N ARG A 238 16.17 -38.13 54.44
CA ARG A 238 15.52 -37.40 55.55
C ARG A 238 15.00 -38.35 56.63
N LYS A 239 14.36 -39.45 56.23
CA LYS A 239 13.89 -40.49 57.15
C LYS A 239 15.03 -41.13 57.94
N ARG A 240 16.20 -41.37 57.32
CA ARG A 240 17.38 -41.92 58.00
C ARG A 240 18.00 -40.94 58.99
N VAL A 241 18.04 -39.65 58.67
CA VAL A 241 18.54 -38.61 59.58
C VAL A 241 17.58 -38.39 60.76
N ALA A 242 16.27 -38.53 60.55
CA ALA A 242 15.26 -38.42 61.61
C ALA A 242 15.16 -39.65 62.52
N ALA A 243 15.77 -40.78 62.13
CA ALA A 243 15.80 -42.03 62.90
C ALA A 243 17.11 -42.20 63.70
N LEU A 244 18.03 -41.23 63.61
CA LEU A 244 19.26 -41.10 64.39
C LEU A 244 19.07 -40.03 65.46
#